data_AF-A0A972Z999-F1
#
_entry.id   AF-A0A972Z999-F1
#
_cell.length_a   1.000
_cell.length_b   1.000
_cell.length_c   1.000
_cell.angle_alpha   90.00
_cell.angle_beta   90.00
_cell.angle_gamma   90.00
#
_symmetry.space_group_name_H-M   'P 1'
#
loop_
_entity.id
_entity.type
_entity.pdbx_description
1 polymer ?
#
loop_
_entity_poly.entity_id
_entity_poly.type
_entity_poly.pdbx_seq_one_letter_code
_entity_poly.pdbx_strand_id
1 'polypeptide(L)'
;MNSVIVAILVGLATWIFIKAAQRARQRRVVPDNSSVVNQKTMPRVGTPGTITEEQISLLKKNLFPSAKNWSFEEAALILDATIFLRAVCAEVLGSKDQHLKLQNELLNFILGDQGLREYVLKWGKDRRQAGLIDEKVVLKHNQQFDKVAEAAQKFCE
;
A
#
# COMPACT_ATOMS: atom_id res chain seq x y z
N MET A 1 34.81 -12.31 53.24
CA MET A 1 33.89 -13.01 52.31
C MET A 1 32.65 -12.17 51.97
N ASN A 2 32.76 -10.83 51.85
CA ASN A 2 31.58 -9.95 51.73
C ASN A 2 31.48 -9.22 50.37
N SER A 3 32.55 -9.22 49.56
CA SER A 3 32.59 -8.48 48.28
C SER A 3 31.99 -9.27 47.11
N VAL A 4 32.14 -10.61 47.10
CA VAL A 4 31.64 -11.48 46.03
C VAL A 4 30.11 -11.55 46.04
N ILE A 5 29.48 -11.55 47.22
CA ILE A 5 28.02 -11.58 47.37
C ILE A 5 27.39 -10.29 46.83
N VAL A 6 28.02 -9.14 47.07
CA VAL A 6 27.54 -7.84 46.57
C VAL A 6 27.65 -7.77 45.05
N ALA A 7 28.75 -8.27 44.46
CA ALA A 7 28.90 -8.30 43.00
C ALA A 7 27.84 -9.18 42.30
N ILE A 8 27.49 -10.33 42.90
CA ILE A 8 26.45 -11.22 42.38
C ILE A 8 25.06 -10.56 42.48
N LEU A 9 24.76 -9.86 43.58
CA LEU A 9 23.48 -9.17 43.75
C LEU A 9 23.30 -8.00 42.77
N VAL A 10 24.36 -7.23 42.51
CA VAL A 10 24.31 -6.12 41.53
C VAL A 10 24.16 -6.65 40.10
N GLY A 11 24.82 -7.76 39.76
CA GLY A 11 24.65 -8.44 38.47
C GLY A 11 23.23 -8.95 38.25
N LEU A 12 22.61 -9.54 39.27
CA LEU A 12 21.22 -10.00 39.21
C LEU A 12 20.21 -8.85 39.10
N ALA A 13 20.40 -7.77 39.84
CA ALA A 13 19.51 -6.60 39.80
C ALA A 13 19.53 -5.93 38.41
N THR A 14 20.72 -5.75 37.82
CA THR A 14 20.87 -5.16 36.48
C THR A 14 20.31 -6.08 35.39
N TRP A 15 20.49 -7.40 35.48
CA TRP A 15 19.91 -8.35 34.54
C TRP A 15 18.37 -8.36 34.56
N ILE A 16 17.77 -8.30 35.75
CA ILE A 16 16.31 -8.24 35.90
C ILE A 16 15.74 -6.95 35.28
N PHE A 17 16.41 -5.81 35.48
CA PHE A 17 15.99 -4.53 34.89
C PHE A 17 16.08 -4.53 33.35
N ILE A 18 17.16 -5.07 32.77
CA ILE A 18 17.32 -5.16 31.31
C ILE A 18 16.25 -6.09 30.70
N LYS A 19 15.98 -7.22 31.35
CA LYS A 19 14.96 -8.18 30.90
C LYS A 19 13.53 -7.63 31.02
N ALA A 20 13.25 -6.82 32.05
CA ALA A 20 11.98 -6.12 32.20
C ALA A 20 11.79 -5.02 31.13
N ALA A 21 12.84 -4.27 30.81
CA ALA A 21 12.80 -3.24 29.76
C ALA A 21 12.61 -3.83 28.35
N GLN A 22 13.21 -4.99 28.06
CA GLN A 22 12.99 -5.71 26.79
C GLN A 22 11.55 -6.23 26.66
N ARG A 23 10.96 -6.77 27.75
CA ARG A 23 9.55 -7.18 27.76
C ARG A 23 8.58 -6.01 27.63
N ALA A 24 8.92 -4.83 28.17
CA ALA A 24 8.12 -3.62 27.98
C ALA A 24 8.13 -3.10 26.53
N ARG A 25 9.26 -3.25 25.81
CA ARG A 25 9.34 -2.94 24.37
C ARG A 25 8.56 -3.93 23.50
N GLN A 26 8.48 -5.21 23.90
CA GLN A 26 7.65 -6.21 23.23
C GLN A 26 6.15 -6.14 23.59
N ARG A 27 5.77 -5.36 24.62
CA ARG A 27 4.37 -5.20 25.08
C ARG A 27 3.69 -3.90 24.62
N ARG A 28 4.23 -3.21 23.62
CA ARG A 28 3.41 -2.39 22.70
C ARG A 28 2.99 -3.24 21.50
N VAL A 29 2.40 -4.40 21.79
CA VAL A 29 1.56 -5.12 20.85
C VAL A 29 0.15 -4.88 21.36
N VAL A 30 -0.57 -4.00 20.65
CA VAL A 30 -2.01 -3.82 20.80
C VAL A 30 -2.65 -5.22 20.72
N PRO A 31 -3.61 -5.57 21.59
CA PRO A 31 -4.24 -6.89 21.52
C PRO A 31 -4.90 -7.05 20.16
N ASP A 32 -4.35 -7.95 19.35
CA ASP A 32 -4.92 -8.43 18.10
C ASP A 32 -6.14 -9.26 18.45
N ASN A 33 -7.31 -8.64 18.34
CA ASN A 33 -8.58 -9.33 18.38
C ASN A 33 -8.80 -9.96 17.00
N SER A 34 -8.14 -11.08 16.78
CA SER A 34 -8.18 -11.83 15.53
C SER A 34 -9.57 -12.40 15.29
N SER A 35 -10.34 -11.76 14.42
CA SER A 35 -11.37 -12.39 13.58
C SER A 35 -11.94 -11.43 12.54
N VAL A 36 -11.10 -10.78 11.73
CA VAL A 36 -11.53 -10.27 10.42
C VAL A 36 -10.36 -10.38 9.46
N VAL A 37 -10.57 -11.15 8.38
CA VAL A 37 -9.81 -11.27 7.13
C VAL A 37 -8.50 -10.47 7.10
N ASN A 38 -7.39 -11.15 6.85
CA ASN A 38 -6.08 -10.57 6.51
C ASN A 38 -6.17 -9.81 5.16
N GLN A 39 -7.04 -8.80 5.09
CA GLN A 39 -7.11 -7.83 4.02
C GLN A 39 -5.86 -7.01 4.18
N LYS A 40 -4.91 -7.25 3.28
CA LYS A 40 -3.70 -6.46 3.12
C LYS A 40 -4.12 -5.00 2.93
N THR A 41 -4.24 -4.25 4.02
CA THR A 41 -4.66 -2.86 4.00
C THR A 41 -3.50 -2.04 3.43
N MET A 42 -3.83 -1.10 2.55
CA MET A 42 -2.84 -0.23 1.95
C MET A 42 -2.09 0.52 3.07
N PRO A 43 -0.74 0.56 3.06
CA PRO A 43 0.01 1.31 4.06
C PRO A 43 -0.35 2.80 3.95
N ARG A 44 -0.54 3.46 5.10
CA ARG A 44 -0.77 4.90 5.15
C ARG A 44 0.46 5.62 4.61
N VAL A 45 0.29 6.50 3.63
CA VAL A 45 1.37 7.27 3.00
C VAL A 45 1.01 8.75 3.01
N GLY A 46 2.00 9.63 3.13
CA GLY A 46 1.78 11.08 3.11
C GLY A 46 1.14 11.65 4.39
N THR A 47 0.59 12.86 4.28
CA THR A 47 0.02 13.60 5.41
C THR A 47 -1.50 13.45 5.44
N PRO A 48 -2.10 12.82 6.46
CA PRO A 48 -3.55 12.66 6.55
C PRO A 48 -4.29 14.00 6.47
N GLY A 49 -5.44 14.03 5.78
CA GLY A 49 -6.25 15.24 5.65
C GLY A 49 -5.81 16.23 4.57
N THR A 50 -4.82 15.86 3.75
CA THR A 50 -4.32 16.70 2.65
C THR A 50 -4.94 16.38 1.29
N ILE A 51 -5.88 15.44 1.23
CA ILE A 51 -6.63 15.14 0.02
C ILE A 51 -7.35 16.40 -0.52
N THR A 52 -7.29 16.59 -1.83
CA THR A 52 -7.91 17.75 -2.50
C THR A 52 -9.35 17.46 -2.91
N GLU A 53 -10.17 18.50 -3.07
CA GLU A 53 -11.56 18.36 -3.56
C GLU A 53 -11.62 17.75 -4.97
N GLU A 54 -10.62 18.04 -5.81
CA GLU A 54 -10.48 17.43 -7.13
C GLU A 54 -10.28 15.91 -7.03
N GLN A 55 -9.36 15.46 -6.17
CA GLN A 55 -9.14 14.02 -5.92
C GLN A 55 -10.37 13.35 -5.31
N ILE A 56 -11.08 14.02 -4.41
CA ILE A 56 -12.36 13.51 -3.86
C ILE A 56 -13.36 13.29 -4.99
N SER A 57 -13.50 14.25 -5.91
CA SER A 57 -14.38 14.15 -7.07
C SER A 57 -13.98 12.99 -7.99
N LEU A 58 -12.68 12.85 -8.30
CA LEU A 58 -12.16 11.77 -9.13
C LEU A 58 -12.33 10.39 -8.48
N LEU A 59 -12.10 10.25 -7.17
CA LEU A 59 -12.33 9.00 -6.44
C LEU A 59 -13.80 8.60 -6.51
N LYS A 60 -14.73 9.54 -6.28
CA LYS A 60 -16.17 9.31 -6.40
C LYS A 60 -16.57 8.86 -7.81
N LYS A 61 -16.02 9.52 -8.85
CA LYS A 61 -16.25 9.13 -10.25
C LYS A 61 -15.78 7.71 -10.55
N ASN A 62 -14.72 7.25 -9.87
CA ASN A 62 -14.20 5.89 -10.00
C ASN A 62 -14.77 4.91 -8.96
N LEU A 63 -15.87 5.27 -8.29
CA LEU A 63 -16.57 4.44 -7.30
C LEU A 63 -15.75 4.06 -6.06
N PHE A 64 -14.71 4.85 -5.74
CA PHE A 64 -13.94 4.67 -4.51
C PHE A 64 -14.54 5.46 -3.34
N PRO A 65 -14.39 4.95 -2.10
CA PRO A 65 -14.67 5.75 -0.92
C PRO A 65 -13.78 6.99 -0.92
N SER A 66 -14.36 8.13 -0.55
CA SER A 66 -13.64 9.39 -0.42
C SER A 66 -13.75 9.85 1.03
N ALA A 67 -12.75 9.52 1.83
CA ALA A 67 -12.68 9.93 3.23
C ALA A 67 -11.79 11.17 3.36
N LYS A 68 -12.28 12.22 4.03
CA LYS A 68 -11.53 13.47 4.21
C LYS A 68 -10.24 13.32 5.02
N ASN A 69 -10.05 12.19 5.71
CA ASN A 69 -8.84 11.90 6.48
C ASN A 69 -7.74 11.23 5.62
N TRP A 70 -7.94 11.07 4.32
CA TRP A 70 -6.92 10.57 3.41
C TRP A 70 -5.88 11.64 3.10
N SER A 71 -4.66 11.20 2.80
CA SER A 71 -3.64 12.10 2.26
C SER A 71 -3.80 12.30 0.76
N PHE A 72 -3.15 13.34 0.25
CA PHE A 72 -2.98 13.56 -1.19
C PHE A 72 -2.32 12.35 -1.86
N GLU A 73 -1.28 11.79 -1.25
CA GLU A 73 -0.49 10.67 -1.78
C GLU A 73 -1.29 9.37 -1.84
N GLU A 74 -2.14 9.11 -0.84
CA GLU A 74 -3.04 7.94 -0.82
C GLU A 74 -4.05 8.02 -1.97
N ALA A 75 -4.71 9.18 -2.11
CA ALA A 75 -5.66 9.39 -3.18
C ALA A 75 -5.01 9.32 -4.56
N ALA A 76 -3.82 9.92 -4.71
CA ALA A 76 -3.05 9.87 -5.94
C ALA A 76 -2.64 8.43 -6.30
N LEU A 77 -2.18 7.64 -5.33
CA LEU A 77 -1.81 6.24 -5.56
C LEU A 77 -2.99 5.41 -6.09
N ILE A 78 -4.17 5.55 -5.49
CA ILE A 78 -5.37 4.80 -5.92
C ILE A 78 -5.78 5.21 -7.34
N LEU A 79 -5.79 6.51 -7.63
CA LEU A 79 -6.14 7.03 -8.95
C LEU A 79 -5.12 6.61 -10.01
N ASP A 80 -3.83 6.77 -9.72
CA ASP A 80 -2.73 6.39 -10.61
C ASP A 80 -2.73 4.87 -10.85
N ALA A 81 -2.97 4.06 -9.82
CA ALA A 81 -3.10 2.60 -9.93
C ALA A 81 -4.31 2.20 -10.79
N THR A 82 -5.43 2.91 -10.66
CA THR A 82 -6.62 2.67 -11.49
C THR A 82 -6.34 2.98 -12.96
N ILE A 83 -5.64 4.08 -13.26
CA ILE A 83 -5.28 4.45 -14.63
C ILE A 83 -4.28 3.45 -15.22
N PHE A 84 -3.24 3.09 -14.45
CA PHE A 84 -2.26 2.09 -14.84
C PHE A 84 -2.93 0.74 -15.14
N LEU A 85 -3.78 0.29 -14.23
CA LEU A 85 -4.55 -0.94 -14.37
C LEU A 85 -5.37 -0.95 -15.66
N ARG A 86 -6.20 0.08 -15.88
CA ARG A 86 -7.04 0.18 -17.09
C ARG A 86 -6.22 0.17 -18.36
N ALA A 87 -5.05 0.80 -18.36
CA ALA A 87 -4.15 0.78 -19.51
C ALA A 87 -3.58 -0.61 -19.78
N VAL A 88 -3.11 -1.34 -18.75
CA VAL A 88 -2.59 -2.71 -18.89
C VAL A 88 -3.69 -3.62 -19.42
N CYS A 89 -4.86 -3.50 -18.80
CA CYS A 89 -6.07 -4.21 -19.16
C CYS A 89 -6.51 -3.98 -20.61
N ALA A 90 -6.54 -2.74 -21.08
CA ALA A 90 -6.89 -2.41 -22.45
C ALA A 90 -5.89 -3.00 -23.46
N GLU A 91 -4.61 -3.08 -23.09
CA GLU A 91 -3.56 -3.63 -23.94
C GLU A 91 -3.58 -5.17 -23.97
N VAL A 92 -3.81 -5.82 -22.84
CA VAL A 92 -3.72 -7.28 -22.69
C VAL A 92 -5.03 -7.98 -23.04
N LEU A 93 -6.16 -7.43 -22.63
CA LEU A 93 -7.49 -8.05 -22.77
C LEU A 93 -8.31 -7.42 -23.92
N GLY A 94 -7.81 -6.34 -24.52
CA GLY A 94 -8.51 -5.56 -25.54
C GLY A 94 -9.71 -4.78 -24.96
N SER A 95 -10.65 -4.39 -25.82
CA SER A 95 -11.87 -3.64 -25.44
C SER A 95 -12.93 -4.49 -24.72
N LYS A 96 -12.56 -5.59 -24.07
CA LYS A 96 -13.52 -6.40 -23.31
C LYS A 96 -13.97 -5.59 -22.09
N ASP A 97 -15.29 -5.49 -21.90
CA ASP A 97 -15.86 -4.85 -20.71
C ASP A 97 -15.36 -5.58 -19.47
N GLN A 98 -14.52 -4.89 -18.71
CA GLN A 98 -13.92 -5.47 -17.53
C GLN A 98 -14.87 -5.34 -16.36
N HIS A 99 -15.38 -6.47 -15.89
CA HIS A 99 -16.24 -6.51 -14.72
C HIS A 99 -15.57 -5.83 -13.52
N LEU A 100 -16.33 -5.04 -12.75
CA LEU A 100 -15.83 -4.33 -11.56
C LEU A 100 -15.09 -5.25 -10.57
N LYS A 101 -15.50 -6.52 -10.49
CA LYS A 101 -14.83 -7.53 -9.66
C LYS A 101 -13.37 -7.74 -10.06
N LEU A 102 -13.10 -7.91 -11.36
CA LEU A 102 -11.74 -8.07 -11.90
C LEU A 102 -10.90 -6.82 -11.62
N GLN A 103 -11.47 -5.63 -11.83
CA GLN A 103 -10.78 -4.37 -11.55
C GLN A 103 -10.39 -4.26 -10.07
N ASN A 104 -11.29 -4.64 -9.15
CA ASN A 104 -11.02 -4.60 -7.72
C ASN A 104 -9.96 -5.62 -7.28
N GLU A 105 -9.99 -6.84 -7.85
CA GLU A 105 -8.98 -7.87 -7.56
C GLU A 105 -7.59 -7.44 -8.04
N LEU A 106 -7.48 -6.92 -9.26
CA LEU A 106 -6.21 -6.42 -9.80
C LEU A 106 -5.72 -5.17 -9.08
N LEU A 107 -6.61 -4.27 -8.69
CA LEU A 107 -6.23 -3.11 -7.89
C LEU A 107 -5.70 -3.53 -6.53
N ASN A 108 -6.35 -4.49 -5.85
CA ASN A 108 -5.85 -5.06 -4.61
C ASN A 108 -4.48 -5.74 -4.79
N PHE A 109 -4.25 -6.39 -5.93
CA PHE A 109 -2.95 -6.97 -6.26
C PHE A 109 -1.86 -5.90 -6.36
N ILE A 110 -2.11 -4.83 -7.14
CA ILE A 110 -1.19 -3.68 -7.29
C ILE A 110 -0.92 -3.01 -5.95
N LEU A 111 -1.99 -2.66 -5.21
CA LEU A 111 -1.88 -1.97 -3.93
C LEU A 111 -1.32 -2.88 -2.83
N GLY A 112 -1.39 -4.19 -3.00
CA GLY A 112 -0.80 -5.15 -2.09
C GLY A 112 0.72 -5.28 -2.25
N ASP A 113 1.23 -5.29 -3.48
CA ASP A 113 2.66 -5.47 -3.73
C ASP A 113 3.45 -4.16 -3.54
N GLN A 114 4.53 -4.19 -2.75
CA GLN A 114 5.33 -2.99 -2.48
C GLN A 114 6.03 -2.45 -3.74
N GLY A 115 6.59 -3.34 -4.56
CA GLY A 115 7.30 -2.95 -5.78
C GLY A 115 6.34 -2.35 -6.81
N LEU A 116 5.13 -2.89 -6.94
CA LEU A 116 4.09 -2.31 -7.79
C LEU A 116 3.61 -0.96 -7.26
N ARG A 117 3.36 -0.81 -5.95
CA ARG A 117 3.01 0.49 -5.36
C ARG A 117 4.06 1.55 -5.63
N GLU A 118 5.32 1.26 -5.36
CA GLU A 118 6.44 2.21 -5.57
C GLU A 118 6.58 2.58 -7.04
N TYR A 119 6.46 1.59 -7.94
CA TYR A 119 6.48 1.83 -9.37
C TYR A 119 5.34 2.74 -9.82
N VAL A 120 4.10 2.43 -9.43
CA VAL A 120 2.91 3.21 -9.82
C VAL A 120 2.99 4.63 -9.24
N LEU A 121 3.44 4.80 -7.99
CA LEU A 121 3.67 6.11 -7.39
C LEU A 121 4.63 6.94 -8.22
N LYS A 122 5.78 6.36 -8.61
CA LYS A 122 6.78 7.06 -9.42
C LYS A 122 6.24 7.36 -10.82
N TRP A 123 5.65 6.37 -11.48
CA TRP A 123 5.08 6.50 -12.81
C TRP A 123 3.99 7.57 -12.88
N GLY A 124 3.08 7.61 -11.91
CA GLY A 124 2.01 8.59 -11.83
C GLY A 124 2.51 10.00 -11.53
N LYS A 125 3.55 10.13 -10.70
CA LYS A 125 4.25 11.40 -10.47
C LYS A 125 4.92 11.90 -11.75
N ASP A 126 5.67 11.04 -12.44
CA ASP A 126 6.39 11.39 -13.67
C ASP A 126 5.40 11.83 -14.76
N ARG A 127 4.25 11.15 -14.90
CA ARG A 127 3.19 11.54 -15.84
C ARG A 127 2.60 12.92 -15.55
N ARG A 128 2.28 13.22 -14.29
CA ARG A 128 1.75 14.52 -13.89
C ARG A 128 2.77 15.64 -14.12
N GLN A 129 4.05 15.38 -13.83
CA GLN A 129 5.13 16.34 -14.11
C GLN A 129 5.32 16.60 -15.61
N ALA A 130 5.09 15.58 -16.45
CA ALA A 130 5.13 15.69 -17.90
C ALA A 130 3.86 16.30 -18.52
N GLY A 131 2.82 16.62 -17.73
CA GLY A 131 1.55 17.16 -18.23
C GLY A 131 0.63 16.13 -18.90
N LEU A 132 0.91 14.83 -18.76
CA LEU A 132 0.22 13.73 -19.46
C LEU A 132 -1.04 13.26 -18.72
N ILE A 133 -1.88 14.19 -18.26
CA ILE A 133 -3.04 13.90 -17.40
C ILE A 133 -4.18 13.28 -18.23
N ASP A 134 -4.46 13.84 -19.40
CA ASP A 134 -5.58 13.45 -20.28
C ASP A 134 -5.14 12.68 -21.54
N GLU A 135 -3.83 12.43 -21.70
CA GLU A 135 -3.30 11.73 -22.86
C GLU A 135 -3.48 10.21 -22.78
N LYS A 136 -3.53 9.58 -23.96
CA LYS A 136 -3.52 8.11 -24.07
C LYS A 136 -2.29 7.57 -23.36
N VAL A 137 -2.52 6.73 -22.37
CA VAL A 137 -1.46 6.13 -21.56
C VAL A 137 -0.62 5.21 -22.45
N VAL A 138 0.67 5.52 -22.58
CA VAL A 138 1.67 4.63 -23.17
C VAL A 138 2.41 3.93 -22.05
N LEU A 139 2.30 2.60 -22.00
CA LEU A 139 2.94 1.79 -20.98
C LEU A 139 4.35 1.38 -21.40
N LYS A 140 5.24 1.29 -20.42
CA LYS A 140 6.54 0.64 -20.60
C LYS A 140 6.39 -0.82 -20.24
N HIS A 141 6.73 -1.71 -21.17
CA HIS A 141 6.77 -3.17 -20.97
C HIS A 141 8.01 -3.55 -20.14
N ASN A 142 7.87 -3.38 -18.83
CA ASN A 142 8.87 -3.76 -17.85
C ASN A 142 8.32 -4.86 -16.93
N GLN A 143 9.13 -5.32 -15.98
CA GLN A 143 8.75 -6.37 -15.04
C GLN A 143 7.45 -6.06 -14.27
N GLN A 144 7.16 -4.79 -13.98
CA GLN A 144 5.93 -4.39 -13.29
C GLN A 144 4.71 -4.48 -14.20
N PHE A 145 4.85 -4.08 -15.46
CA PHE A 145 3.83 -4.34 -16.48
C PHE A 145 3.57 -5.84 -16.62
N ASP A 146 4.62 -6.64 -16.81
CA ASP A 146 4.51 -8.09 -17.04
C ASP A 146 3.77 -8.79 -15.88
N LYS A 147 4.09 -8.42 -14.64
CA LYS A 147 3.40 -8.93 -13.44
C LYS A 147 1.91 -8.64 -13.43
N VAL A 148 1.50 -7.42 -13.78
CA VAL A 148 0.09 -7.04 -13.79
C VAL A 148 -0.64 -7.63 -15.00
N ALA A 149 0.03 -7.73 -16.15
CA ALA A 149 -0.48 -8.39 -17.34
C ALA A 149 -0.76 -9.89 -17.09
N GLU A 150 0.20 -10.59 -16.48
CA GLU A 150 0.05 -12.00 -16.11
C GLU A 150 -1.09 -12.19 -15.09
N ALA A 151 -1.19 -11.32 -14.08
CA ALA A 151 -2.30 -11.34 -13.14
C ALA A 151 -3.65 -11.11 -13.85
N ALA A 152 -3.72 -10.17 -14.79
CA ALA A 152 -4.94 -9.85 -15.52
C ALA A 152 -5.42 -11.02 -16.38
N GLN A 153 -4.50 -11.74 -17.03
CA GLN A 153 -4.83 -12.96 -17.76
C GLN A 153 -5.36 -14.05 -16.82
N LYS A 154 -4.67 -14.31 -15.70
CA LYS A 154 -5.07 -15.33 -14.73
C LYS A 154 -6.44 -15.09 -14.09
N PHE A 155 -6.81 -13.85 -13.85
CA PHE A 155 -8.13 -13.52 -13.29
C PHE A 155 -9.26 -13.55 -14.34
N CYS A 156 -8.94 -13.69 -15.63
CA CYS A 156 -9.90 -13.84 -16.72
C CYS A 156 -10.16 -15.29 -17.15
N GLU A 157 -9.34 -16.25 -16.69
CA GLU A 157 -9.53 -17.70 -16.87
C GLU A 157 -10.51 -18.28 -15.84
#